data_AF-A0A1Q6QDL8-F1
#
_entry.id   AF-A0A1Q6QDL8-F1
#
_cell.length_a   1.000
_cell.length_b   1.000
_cell.length_c   1.000
_cell.angle_alpha   90.00
_cell.angle_beta   90.00
_cell.angle_gamma   90.00
#
_symmetry.space_group_name_H-M   'P 1'
#
loop_
_entity.id
_entity.type
_entity.pdbx_description
1 polymer ?
#
loop_
_entity_poly.entity_id
_entity_poly.type
_entity_poly.pdbx_seq_one_letter_code
_entity_poly.pdbx_strand_id
1 'polypeptide(L)'
;MAFAEMIGVSTQYISDLERGVVGASVSTIVKISDTLNVPTDYILRGIDPATEKPIDLFLAISKYNTDQQKLILDAIKNFQSAFSYSKDTQTK
;
A
#
# COMPACT_ATOMS: atom_id res chain seq x y z
N MET A 1 19.78 -13.79 11.12
CA MET A 1 20.61 -12.98 10.21
C MET A 1 20.13 -11.54 10.30
N ALA A 2 21.05 -10.59 10.38
CA ALA A 2 20.70 -9.17 10.38
C ALA A 2 20.28 -8.73 8.96
N PHE A 3 19.44 -7.70 8.83
CA PHE A 3 18.94 -7.24 7.52
C PHE A 3 20.05 -6.92 6.52
N ALA A 4 21.10 -6.22 6.95
CA ALA A 4 22.25 -5.91 6.11
C ALA A 4 22.95 -7.18 5.55
N GLU A 5 23.02 -8.25 6.34
CA GLU A 5 23.57 -9.53 5.89
C GLU A 5 22.67 -10.18 4.82
N MET A 6 21.34 -10.12 5.00
CA MET A 6 20.37 -10.71 4.07
C MET A 6 20.44 -10.11 2.66
N ILE A 7 20.72 -8.82 2.55
CA ILE A 7 20.88 -8.13 1.26
C ILE A 7 22.35 -8.06 0.79
N GLY A 8 23.30 -8.54 1.60
CA GLY A 8 24.72 -8.66 1.26
C GLY A 8 25.49 -7.33 1.29
N VAL A 9 25.22 -6.46 2.27
CA VAL A 9 25.87 -5.15 2.44
C VAL A 9 26.31 -4.92 3.89
N SER A 10 27.07 -3.86 4.14
CA SER A 10 27.46 -3.49 5.51
C SER A 10 26.30 -2.82 6.27
N THR A 11 26.28 -2.97 7.59
CA THR A 11 25.36 -2.24 8.46
C THR A 11 25.52 -0.73 8.33
N GLN A 12 26.75 -0.24 8.16
CA GLN A 12 27.01 1.18 7.92
C GLN A 12 26.36 1.66 6.62
N TYR A 13 26.42 0.87 5.53
CA TYR A 13 25.78 1.22 4.27
C TYR A 13 24.26 1.37 4.42
N ILE A 14 23.60 0.48 5.17
CA ILE A 14 22.16 0.61 5.45
C ILE A 14 21.86 1.85 6.29
N SER A 15 22.67 2.09 7.32
CA SER A 15 22.57 3.27 8.17
C SER A 15 22.65 4.57 7.37
N ASP A 16 23.60 4.64 6.42
CA ASP A 16 23.78 5.79 5.53
C ASP A 16 22.66 5.89 4.49
N LEU A 17 22.15 4.75 4.00
CA LEU A 17 21.05 4.69 3.04
C LEU A 17 19.75 5.23 3.66
N GLU A 18 19.39 4.79 4.87
CA GLU A 18 18.17 5.23 5.57
C GLU A 18 18.18 6.73 5.89
N ARG A 19 19.37 7.30 6.12
CA ARG A 19 19.54 8.75 6.33
C ARG A 19 19.61 9.56 5.03
N GLY A 20 19.61 8.90 3.86
CA GLY A 20 19.79 9.55 2.56
C GLY A 20 21.19 10.11 2.30
N VAL A 21 22.21 9.64 3.04
CA VAL A 21 23.62 10.01 2.82
C VAL A 21 24.17 9.36 1.54
N VAL A 22 23.70 8.15 1.25
CA VAL A 22 24.06 7.40 0.03
C VAL A 22 22.80 6.94 -0.71
N GLY A 23 22.92 6.73 -2.02
CA GLY A 23 21.88 6.11 -2.82
C GLY A 23 22.00 4.58 -2.89
N ALA A 24 20.94 3.93 -3.38
CA ALA A 24 20.93 2.51 -3.71
C ALA A 24 20.88 2.30 -5.22
N SER A 25 21.55 1.27 -5.71
CA SER A 25 21.33 0.78 -7.07
C SER A 25 19.93 0.16 -7.18
N VAL A 26 19.42 0.07 -8.41
CA VAL A 26 18.15 -0.64 -8.68
C VAL A 26 18.20 -2.08 -8.17
N SER A 27 19.33 -2.77 -8.35
CA SER A 27 19.51 -4.14 -7.85
C SER A 27 19.44 -4.24 -6.33
N THR A 28 19.97 -3.26 -5.60
CA THR A 28 19.87 -3.20 -4.14
C THR A 28 18.43 -2.93 -3.71
N ILE A 29 17.71 -2.03 -4.39
CA ILE A 29 16.29 -1.76 -4.11
C ILE A 29 15.44 -3.03 -4.28
N VAL A 30 15.65 -3.78 -5.37
CA VAL A 30 14.96 -5.06 -5.61
C VAL A 30 15.24 -6.05 -4.48
N LYS A 31 16.51 -6.22 -4.06
CA LYS A 31 16.86 -7.10 -2.94
C LYS A 31 16.18 -6.71 -1.63
N ILE A 32 16.09 -5.41 -1.35
CA ILE A 32 15.39 -4.89 -0.17
C ILE A 32 13.90 -5.25 -0.25
N SER A 33 13.29 -5.00 -1.42
CA SER A 33 11.89 -5.35 -1.73
C SER A 33 11.60 -6.82 -1.43
N ASP A 34 12.42 -7.72 -1.97
CA ASP A 34 12.26 -9.17 -1.84
C ASP A 34 12.49 -9.64 -0.40
N THR A 35 13.51 -9.08 0.27
CA THR A 35 13.87 -9.46 1.65
C THR A 35 12.82 -9.03 2.66
N LEU A 36 12.24 -7.84 2.50
CA LEU A 36 11.21 -7.30 3.38
C LEU A 36 9.79 -7.74 2.97
N ASN A 37 9.65 -8.39 1.81
CA ASN A 37 8.37 -8.77 1.21
C ASN A 37 7.40 -7.59 1.07
N VAL A 38 7.91 -6.46 0.57
CA VAL A 38 7.12 -5.25 0.29
C VAL A 38 7.35 -4.80 -1.16
N PRO A 39 6.39 -4.10 -1.79
CA PRO A 39 6.59 -3.54 -3.13
C PRO A 39 7.71 -2.48 -3.14
N THR A 40 8.42 -2.39 -4.26
CA THR A 40 9.47 -1.36 -4.45
C THR A 40 8.91 0.06 -4.32
N ASP A 41 7.66 0.28 -4.74
CA ASP A 41 7.02 1.59 -4.65
C ASP A 41 6.82 2.05 -3.18
N TYR A 42 6.57 1.12 -2.25
CA TYR A 42 6.54 1.41 -0.80
C TYR A 42 7.90 1.96 -0.32
N ILE A 43 9.00 1.32 -0.73
CA ILE A 43 10.36 1.73 -0.35
C ILE A 43 10.68 3.13 -0.90
N LEU A 44 10.27 3.42 -2.13
CA LEU A 44 10.62 4.66 -2.81
C LEU A 44 9.71 5.84 -2.47
N ARG A 45 8.43 5.59 -2.19
CA ARG A 45 7.42 6.64 -1.99
C ARG A 45 6.89 6.72 -0.56
N GLY A 46 7.14 5.71 0.27
CA GLY A 46 6.59 5.63 1.63
C GLY A 46 5.08 5.40 1.67
N ILE A 47 4.47 4.93 0.57
CA ILE A 47 3.02 4.72 0.46
C ILE A 47 2.69 3.32 0.92
N ASP A 48 2.07 3.18 2.09
CA ASP A 48 1.62 1.90 2.62
C ASP A 48 0.72 1.20 1.58
N PRO A 49 1.06 -0.03 1.13
CA PRO A 49 0.26 -0.80 0.20
C PRO A 49 -1.19 -1.02 0.69
N ALA A 50 -1.42 -1.01 2.00
CA ALA A 50 -2.77 -1.09 2.58
C ALA A 50 -3.58 0.21 2.42
N THR A 51 -2.92 1.33 2.13
CA THR A 51 -3.53 2.64 1.90
C THR A 51 -3.70 2.99 0.43
N GLU A 52 -3.04 2.27 -0.48
CA GLU A 52 -3.41 2.32 -1.89
C GLU A 52 -4.82 1.76 -2.05
N LYS A 53 -5.75 2.64 -2.42
CA LYS A 53 -7.06 2.20 -2.91
C LYS A 53 -6.77 1.28 -4.11
N PRO A 54 -7.38 0.09 -4.20
CA PRO A 54 -7.15 -0.78 -5.34
C PRO A 54 -7.36 0.03 -6.60
N ILE A 55 -6.30 0.16 -7.41
CA ILE A 55 -6.34 0.82 -8.72
C ILE A 55 -7.55 0.29 -9.52
N ASP A 56 -7.87 -0.99 -9.27
CA ASP A 56 -8.99 -1.76 -9.78
C ASP A 56 -10.36 -1.13 -9.52
N LEU A 57 -10.61 -0.50 -8.37
CA LEU A 57 -11.92 0.09 -8.07
C LEU A 57 -12.15 1.37 -8.88
N PHE A 58 -11.14 2.23 -8.95
CA PHE A 58 -11.22 3.46 -9.75
C PHE A 58 -11.32 3.13 -11.24
N LEU A 59 -10.50 2.18 -11.73
CA LEU A 59 -10.58 1.71 -13.12
C LEU A 59 -11.90 1.01 -13.44
N ALA A 60 -12.43 0.21 -12.50
CA ALA A 60 -13.70 -0.48 -12.69
C ALA A 60 -14.90 0.49 -12.76
N ILE A 61 -14.82 1.63 -12.07
CA ILE A 61 -15.91 2.62 -12.03
C ILE A 61 -15.77 3.67 -13.14
N SER A 62 -14.55 4.09 -13.50
CA SER A 62 -14.30 5.17 -14.46
C SER A 62 -14.78 4.87 -15.88
N LYS A 63 -14.96 3.58 -16.24
CA LYS A 63 -15.52 3.15 -17.53
C LYS A 63 -17.01 3.45 -17.71
N TYR A 64 -17.73 3.75 -16.63
CA TYR A 64 -19.17 4.02 -16.66
C TYR A 64 -19.47 5.52 -16.76
N ASN A 65 -20.66 5.88 -17.23
CA ASN A 65 -21.09 7.28 -17.31
C ASN A 65 -21.46 7.85 -15.92
N THR A 66 -21.63 9.17 -15.85
CA THR A 66 -21.87 9.90 -14.60
C THR A 66 -23.08 9.39 -13.81
N ASP A 67 -24.17 9.03 -14.49
CA ASP A 67 -25.39 8.55 -13.83
C ASP A 67 -25.18 7.15 -13.22
N GLN A 68 -24.50 6.28 -13.96
CA GLN A 68 -24.12 4.94 -13.48
C GLN A 68 -23.12 5.01 -12.32
N GLN A 69 -22.14 5.91 -12.38
CA GLN A 69 -21.19 6.14 -11.29
C GLN A 69 -21.90 6.63 -10.03
N LYS A 70 -22.90 7.51 -10.17
CA LYS A 70 -23.72 7.99 -9.05
C LYS A 70 -24.52 6.85 -8.42
N LEU A 71 -25.11 5.97 -9.23
CA LEU A 71 -25.83 4.78 -8.74
C LEU A 71 -24.90 3.85 -7.94
N ILE A 72 -23.69 3.61 -8.44
CA ILE A 72 -22.68 2.79 -7.74
C ILE A 72 -22.30 3.44 -6.41
N LEU A 73 -22.08 4.75 -6.39
CA LEU A 73 -21.77 5.49 -5.17
C LEU A 73 -22.88 5.38 -4.12
N ASP A 74 -24.14 5.50 -4.55
CA ASP A 74 -25.28 5.40 -3.63
C ASP A 74 -25.46 3.97 -3.10
N ALA A 75 -25.19 2.95 -3.91
CA ALA A 75 -25.14 1.56 -3.44
C ALA A 75 -24.05 1.36 -2.38
N ILE A 76 -22.83 1.87 -2.61
CA ILE A 76 -21.72 1.80 -1.64
C ILE A 76 -22.11 2.46 -0.31
N LYS A 77 -22.72 3.64 -0.35
CA LYS A 77 -23.20 4.34 0.86
C LYS A 77 -24.23 3.50 1.62
N ASN A 78 -25.17 2.89 0.91
CA ASN A 78 -26.17 2.01 1.53
C ASN A 78 -25.52 0.81 2.24
N PHE A 79 -24.52 0.17 1.61
CA PHE A 79 -23.77 -0.90 2.26
C PHE A 79 -23.00 -0.42 3.49
N GLN A 80 -22.36 0.75 3.43
CA GLN A 80 -21.66 1.33 4.59
C GLN A 80 -22.59 1.60 5.77
N SER A 81 -23.79 2.11 5.52
CA SER A 81 -24.81 2.32 6.54
C SER A 81 -25.28 0.99 7.16
N ALA A 82 -25.49 -0.05 6.34
CA ALA A 82 -25.88 -1.38 6.82
C ALA A 82 -24.79 -2.04 7.69
N PHE A 83 -23.52 -1.92 7.31
CA PHE A 83 -22.41 -2.46 8.11
C PHE A 83 -22.17 -1.70 9.41
N SER A 84 -22.40 -0.39 9.43
CA SER A 84 -22.32 0.41 10.66
C SER A 84 -23.42 0.01 11.64
N TYR A 85 -24.64 -0.22 11.15
CA TYR A 85 -25.78 -0.67 11.97
C TYR A 85 -25.57 -2.06 12.60
N SER A 86 -24.86 -2.96 11.91
CA SER A 86 -24.56 -4.31 12.42
C SER A 86 -23.52 -4.33 13.55
N LYS A 87 -22.72 -3.27 13.73
CA LYS A 87 -21.76 -3.17 14.84
C LYS A 87 -22.42 -2.72 16.15
N ASP A 88 -23.45 -1.87 16.06
CA ASP A 88 -24.17 -1.35 17.24
C ASP A 88 -25.10 -2.38 17.90
N THR A 89 -25.55 -3.40 17.15
CA THR A 89 -26.48 -4.43 17.63
C THR A 89 -25.82 -5.61 18.36
N GLN A 90 -24.48 -5.71 18.36
CA GLN A 90 -23.74 -6.77 19.07
C GLN A 90 -23.25 -6.36 20.47
N THR A 91 -23.58 -5.16 20.95
CA THR A 91 -23.16 -4.66 22.28
C THR A 91 -24.35 -4.43 23.23
N LYS A 92 -25.36 -5.30 23.17
CA LYS A 92 -26.41 -5.42 24.20
C LYS A 92 -26.65 -6.87 24.54
#